data_AF-A0A534J309-F1
#
_entry.id   AF-A0A534J309-F1
#
_cell.length_a   1.000
_cell.length_b   1.000
_cell.length_c   1.000
_cell.angle_alpha   90.00
_cell.angle_beta   90.00
_cell.angle_gamma   90.00
#
_symmetry.space_group_name_H-M   'P 1'
#
loop_
_entity.id
_entity.type
_entity.pdbx_description
1 polymer ?
#
loop_
_entity_poly.entity_id
_entity_poly.type
_entity_poly.pdbx_seq_one_letter_code
_entity_poly.pdbx_strand_id
1 'polypeptide(L)' 'MPVSSDYLAYVLEQLAGLAGLSARRMFGGVGLYCDELFFALLDN' A
#
# COMPACT_ATOMS: atom_id res chain seq x y z
N MET A 1 -13.88 -6.76 2.20
CA MET A 1 -13.47 -7.64 1.08
C MET A 1 -11.96 -7.48 0.88
N PRO A 2 -11.23 -8.43 0.25
CA PRO A 2 -9.81 -8.22 0.02
C PRO A 2 -9.59 -7.00 -0.90
N VAL A 3 -8.58 -6.20 -0.61
CA VAL A 3 -8.13 -5.11 -1.48
C VAL A 3 -7.84 -5.68 -2.87
N SER A 4 -8.49 -5.14 -3.90
CA SER A 4 -8.29 -5.57 -5.29
C SER A 4 -6.84 -5.32 -5.74
N SER A 5 -6.30 -6.26 -6.50
CA SER A 5 -4.97 -6.11 -7.11
C SER A 5 -4.88 -4.89 -8.02
N ASP A 6 -5.94 -4.58 -8.77
CA ASP A 6 -5.98 -3.43 -9.68
C ASP A 6 -5.97 -2.11 -8.90
N TYR A 7 -6.71 -2.06 -7.79
CA TYR A 7 -6.71 -0.88 -6.92
C TYR A 7 -5.37 -0.69 -6.21
N LEU A 8 -4.75 -1.77 -5.74
CA LEU A 8 -3.40 -1.71 -5.17
C LEU A 8 -2.39 -1.20 -6.21
N ALA A 9 -2.42 -1.72 -7.44
CA ALA A 9 -1.54 -1.29 -8.51
C ALA A 9 -1.73 0.20 -8.85
N TYR A 10 -2.99 0.65 -8.95
CA TYR A 10 -3.32 2.06 -9.14
C TYR A 10 -2.71 2.95 -8.05
N VAL A 11 -2.89 2.60 -6.77
CA VAL A 11 -2.32 3.37 -5.65
C VAL A 11 -0.80 3.41 -5.70
N LEU A 12 -0.15 2.28 -5.98
CA LEU A 12 1.31 2.20 -6.07
C LEU A 12 1.87 3.03 -7.23
N GLU A 13 1.18 3.09 -8.37
CA GLU A 13 1.54 3.97 -9.49
C GLU A 13 1.52 5.45 -9.09
N GLN A 14 0.49 5.89 -8.36
CA GLN A 14 0.40 7.29 -7.91
C GLN A 14 1.52 7.66 -6.93
N LEU A 15 2.02 6.67 -6.18
CA LEU A 15 3.06 6.84 -5.16
C LEU A 15 4.46 6.48 -5.67
N ALA A 16 4.64 6.20 -6.96
CA ALA A 16 5.91 5.74 -7.52
C ALA A 16 7.09 6.72 -7.33
N GLY A 17 6.81 7.99 -7.00
CA GLY A 17 7.83 8.99 -6.65
C GLY A 17 8.39 8.86 -5.21
N LEU A 18 7.78 8.05 -4.34
CA LEU A 18 8.31 7.79 -3.01
C LEU A 18 9.41 6.73 -3.07
N ALA A 19 10.64 7.14 -2.80
CA ALA A 19 11.72 6.20 -2.54
C ALA A 19 11.38 5.34 -1.30
N GLY A 20 11.73 4.05 -1.34
CA GLY A 20 11.46 3.14 -0.22
C GLY A 20 10.00 2.69 -0.10
N LEU A 21 9.15 2.96 -1.09
CA LEU A 21 7.76 2.51 -1.09
C LEU A 21 7.68 0.98 -1.06
N SER A 22 6.94 0.43 -0.08
CA SER A 22 6.58 -0.98 -0.06
C SER A 22 5.16 -1.20 0.46
N ALA A 23 4.56 -2.31 0.06
CA ALA A 23 3.21 -2.71 0.45
C ALA A 23 3.24 -4.09 1.12
N ARG A 24 2.52 -4.24 2.24
CA ARG A 24 2.48 -5.49 3.01
C ARG A 24 1.05 -5.82 3.43
N ARG A 25 0.63 -7.07 3.28
CA ARG A 25 -0.68 -7.52 3.77
C ARG A 25 -0.64 -7.67 5.28
N MET A 26 -1.47 -6.90 5.99
CA MET A 26 -1.54 -6.84 7.44
C MET A 26 -2.84 -6.20 7.92
N PHE A 27 -3.24 -6.50 9.15
CA PHE A 27 -4.44 -5.91 9.79
C PHE A 27 -5.75 -6.11 9.01
N GLY A 28 -5.83 -7.15 8.18
CA GLY A 28 -6.97 -7.39 7.30
C GLY A 28 -6.95 -6.63 5.97
N GLY A 29 -6.00 -5.71 5.77
CA GLY A 29 -5.81 -4.90 4.55
C GLY A 29 -4.39 -4.94 3.99
N VAL A 30 -3.97 -3.84 3.35
CA VAL A 30 -2.61 -3.65 2.81
C VAL A 30 -2.00 -2.38 3.41
N GLY A 31 -0.99 -2.54 4.26
CA GLY A 31 -0.19 -1.44 4.80
C GLY A 31 0.80 -0.91 3.78
N LEU A 32 0.93 0.41 3.68
CA LEU A 32 1.91 1.11 2.87
C LEU A 32 3.02 1.69 3.76
N TYR A 33 4.24 1.53 3.29
CA TYR A 33 5.46 1.87 4.00
C TYR A 33 6.38 2.71 3.13
N CYS A 34 7.03 3.68 3.74
CA CYS A 34 8.18 4.38 3.18
C CYS A 34 9.37 4.00 4.06
N ASP A 35 10.21 3.09 3.57
CA ASP A 35 11.21 2.37 4.37
C ASP A 35 10.56 1.66 5.58
N GLU A 36 10.87 2.10 6.80
CA GLU A 36 10.31 1.55 8.04
C GLU A 36 9.05 2.30 8.51
N LEU A 37 8.73 3.45 7.90
CA LEU A 37 7.60 4.27 8.29
C LEU A 37 6.30 3.74 7.68
N PHE A 38 5.42 3.23 8.54
CA PHE A 38 4.04 2.98 8.18
C PHE A 38 3.26 4.30 8.05
N PHE A 39 2.64 4.55 6.90
CA PHE A 39 1.94 5.82 6.65
C PHE A 39 0.51 5.68 6.13
N ALA A 40 0.09 4.51 5.66
CA ALA A 40 -1.27 4.28 5.22
C ALA A 40 -1.69 2.81 5.31
N LEU A 41 -3.02 2.59 5.39
CA LEU A 41 -3.66 1.29 5.29
C LEU A 41 -4.72 1.35 4.20
N LEU A 42 -4.64 0.44 3.24
CA LEU A 42 -5.72 0.19 2.28
C LEU A 42 -6.64 -0.89 2.87
N ASP A 43 -7.91 -0.52 3.07
CA ASP A 43 -8.99 -1.40 3.48
C ASP A 43 -10.24 -1.09 2.64
N ASN A 44 -11.24 -1.96 2.71
CA ASN A 44 -12.38 -2.02 1.80
C ASN A 44 -13.70 -1.57 2.42
#